data_AF-A0A8S3RZX5-F1
#
_entry.id   AF-A0A8S3RZX5-F1
#
_cell.length_a   1.000
_cell.length_b   1.000
_cell.length_c   1.000
_cell.angle_alpha   90.00
_cell.angle_beta   90.00
_cell.angle_gamma   90.00
#
_symmetry.space_group_name_H-M   'P 1'
#
loop_
_entity.id
_entity.type
_entity.pdbx_description
1 polymer ?
#
loop_
_entity_poly.entity_id
_entity_poly.type
_entity_poly.pdbx_seq_one_letter_code
_entity_poly.pdbx_strand_id
1 'polypeptide(L)'
;MPVPATVHVLTLYAQFLSRSFKSVDSIKNYLSSVRYLHLLLDLEYPQFEAFHLRLVLRGLCRIKAHCQKQALPITPHILLQIYKKLDMNSAYDATIWCLFLHAFFLMFRKSNLVPDSISTFDHNKQLCRDSIIFDCKRKLLLISVKWSKTIQFGERELLIPLVSIPDSPLCPVQAFLNMKSLVCTSDKSPAYCFIKHKLCVPVTYRQFQTILRQLITEIGLDACSYSTHSFRRGGASWAFAAEVPTELIQLYGDWKSDAYKRYLKFSLDDKISVAEKMTAHISDVLL
;
A
#
# COMPACT_ATOMS: atom_id res chain seq x y z
N MET A 1 19.89 20.36 -18.59
CA MET A 1 19.14 21.63 -18.69
C MET A 1 20.03 22.71 -18.10
N PRO A 2 20.29 23.84 -18.77
CA PRO A 2 21.15 24.88 -18.22
C PRO A 2 20.54 25.49 -16.96
N VAL A 3 21.39 25.85 -16.00
CA VAL A 3 21.05 26.58 -14.76
C VAL A 3 21.86 27.88 -14.73
N PRO A 4 21.28 29.02 -14.30
CA PRO A 4 19.89 29.19 -13.86
C PRO A 4 18.90 29.04 -15.02
N ALA A 5 17.79 28.35 -14.76
CA ALA A 5 16.75 28.12 -15.72
C ALA A 5 15.89 29.37 -15.88
N THR A 6 15.59 29.76 -17.11
CA THR A 6 14.63 30.85 -17.37
C THR A 6 13.19 30.32 -17.39
N VAL A 7 12.21 31.20 -17.20
CA VAL A 7 10.78 30.86 -17.33
C VAL A 7 10.48 30.25 -18.71
N HIS A 8 11.11 30.77 -19.76
CA HIS A 8 10.97 30.26 -21.12
C HIS A 8 11.47 28.81 -21.23
N VAL A 9 12.66 28.51 -20.70
CA VAL A 9 13.23 27.16 -20.70
C VAL A 9 12.36 26.19 -19.88
N LEU A 10 11.88 26.59 -18.70
CA LEU A 10 10.99 25.76 -17.87
C LEU A 10 9.66 25.46 -18.58
N THR A 11 9.12 26.45 -19.29
CA THR A 11 7.88 26.31 -20.06
C THR A 11 8.06 25.35 -21.23
N LEU A 12 9.14 25.49 -22.01
CA LEU A 12 9.49 24.57 -23.08
C LEU A 12 9.76 23.16 -22.54
N TYR A 13 10.42 23.06 -21.40
CA TYR A 13 10.68 21.77 -20.75
C TYR A 13 9.38 21.09 -20.31
N ALA A 14 8.45 21.82 -19.70
CA ALA A 14 7.14 21.30 -19.34
C ALA A 14 6.36 20.79 -20.57
N GLN A 15 6.38 21.56 -21.66
CA GLN A 15 5.77 21.17 -22.94
C GLN A 15 6.45 19.93 -23.53
N PHE A 16 7.78 19.87 -23.53
CA PHE A 16 8.55 18.72 -23.98
C PHE A 16 8.20 17.47 -23.17
N LEU A 17 8.22 17.56 -21.84
CA LEU A 17 7.85 16.46 -20.94
C LEU A 17 6.42 15.97 -21.19
N SER A 18 5.51 16.86 -21.58
CA SER A 18 4.14 16.50 -21.92
C SER A 18 4.04 15.56 -23.14
N ARG A 19 5.07 15.47 -24.00
CA ARG A 19 5.10 14.52 -25.12
C ARG A 19 5.29 13.07 -24.63
N SER A 20 5.94 12.89 -23.49
CA SER A 20 6.26 11.57 -22.92
C SER A 20 5.35 11.19 -21.76
N PHE A 21 5.01 12.14 -20.88
CA PHE A 21 4.22 11.88 -19.69
C PHE A 21 2.73 12.09 -19.93
N LYS A 22 1.93 11.11 -19.51
CA LYS A 22 0.46 11.22 -19.50
C LYS A 22 -0.04 12.08 -18.33
N SER A 23 0.62 12.03 -17.18
CA SER A 23 0.25 12.79 -15.98
C SER A 23 1.01 14.10 -15.88
N VAL A 24 0.28 15.19 -15.64
CA VAL A 24 0.90 16.50 -15.36
C VAL A 24 1.62 16.50 -14.01
N ASP A 25 1.22 15.65 -13.06
CA ASP A 25 1.94 15.52 -11.78
C ASP A 25 3.37 14.98 -12.00
N SER A 26 3.55 14.08 -12.97
CA SER A 26 4.90 13.64 -13.37
C SER A 26 5.71 14.81 -13.91
N ILE A 27 5.13 15.66 -14.76
CA ILE A 27 5.80 16.86 -15.29
C ILE A 27 6.22 17.80 -14.14
N LYS A 28 5.31 18.05 -13.18
CA LYS A 28 5.60 18.85 -11.98
C LYS A 28 6.73 18.26 -11.14
N ASN A 29 6.79 16.93 -10.97
CA ASN A 29 7.88 16.29 -10.24
C ASN A 29 9.24 16.53 -10.91
N TYR A 30 9.32 16.42 -12.24
CA TYR A 30 10.55 16.72 -12.97
C TYR A 30 10.93 18.21 -12.86
N LEU A 31 9.98 19.14 -12.96
CA LEU A 31 10.24 20.56 -12.70
C LEU A 31 10.72 20.79 -11.27
N SER A 32 10.16 20.10 -10.29
CA SER A 32 10.62 20.17 -8.89
C SER A 32 12.06 19.68 -8.74
N SER A 33 12.49 18.66 -9.49
CA SER A 33 13.89 18.23 -9.49
C SER A 33 14.82 19.31 -10.03
N VAL A 34 14.39 20.05 -11.06
CA VAL A 34 15.15 21.20 -11.56
C VAL A 34 15.20 22.33 -10.52
N ARG A 35 14.09 22.60 -9.82
CA ARG A 35 14.05 23.57 -8.71
C ARG A 35 15.02 23.15 -7.61
N TYR A 36 15.05 21.86 -7.28
CA TYR A 36 15.98 21.30 -6.30
C TYR A 36 17.44 21.48 -6.72
N LEU A 37 17.76 21.34 -8.01
CA LEU A 37 19.11 21.63 -8.51
C LEU A 37 19.50 23.12 -8.35
N HIS A 38 18.56 24.06 -8.49
CA HIS A 38 18.85 25.48 -8.19
C HIS A 38 19.19 25.65 -6.72
N LEU A 39 18.40 25.03 -5.84
CA LEU A 39 18.63 25.07 -4.40
C LEU A 39 20.01 24.52 -4.01
N LEU A 40 20.45 23.42 -4.63
CA LEU A 40 21.77 22.84 -4.37
C LEU A 40 22.95 23.71 -4.84
N LEU A 41 22.69 24.64 -5.76
CA LEU A 41 23.68 25.56 -6.31
C LEU A 41 23.55 26.97 -5.72
N ASP A 42 22.76 27.12 -4.64
CA ASP A 42 22.45 28.40 -4.00
C ASP A 42 21.89 29.46 -4.97
N LEU A 43 21.15 29.01 -6.01
CA LEU A 43 20.55 29.87 -7.00
C LEU A 43 19.09 30.21 -6.64
N GLU A 44 18.71 31.47 -6.84
CA GLU A 44 17.32 31.89 -6.76
C GLU A 44 16.44 31.21 -7.83
N TYR A 45 15.17 31.02 -7.50
CA TYR A 45 14.22 30.30 -8.35
C TYR A 45 12.83 30.97 -8.52
N PRO A 46 12.68 32.31 -8.59
CA PRO A 46 11.38 32.96 -8.81
C PRO A 46 10.67 32.49 -10.10
N GLN A 47 11.43 32.04 -11.10
CA GLN A 47 10.93 31.50 -12.36
C GLN A 47 9.99 30.30 -12.21
N PHE A 48 10.04 29.56 -11.11
CA PHE A 48 9.17 28.41 -10.86
C PHE A 48 7.76 28.82 -10.41
N GLU A 49 7.61 30.04 -9.88
CA GLU A 49 6.32 30.62 -9.49
C GLU A 49 5.77 31.58 -10.56
N ALA A 50 6.50 31.76 -11.66
CA ALA A 50 6.13 32.66 -12.74
C ALA A 50 4.77 32.32 -13.34
N PHE A 51 3.97 33.37 -13.58
CA PHE A 51 2.61 33.28 -14.11
C PHE A 51 2.52 32.43 -15.39
N HIS A 52 3.46 32.61 -16.33
CA HIS A 52 3.49 31.85 -17.58
C HIS A 52 3.64 30.34 -17.38
N LEU A 53 4.53 29.91 -16.48
CA LEU A 53 4.71 28.49 -16.18
C LEU A 53 3.44 27.89 -15.55
N ARG A 54 2.80 28.63 -14.63
CA ARG A 54 1.52 28.24 -14.03
C ARG A 54 0.41 28.10 -15.07
N LEU A 55 0.32 29.03 -16.03
CA LEU A 55 -0.64 28.94 -17.13
C LEU A 55 -0.39 27.74 -18.03
N VAL A 56 0.86 27.46 -18.39
CA VAL A 56 1.21 26.30 -19.22
C VAL A 56 0.84 25.00 -18.50
N LEU A 57 1.19 24.85 -17.22
CA LEU A 57 0.80 23.68 -16.44
C LEU A 57 -0.72 23.54 -16.35
N ARG A 58 -1.47 24.65 -16.20
CA ARG A 58 -2.94 24.63 -16.19
C ARG A 58 -3.52 24.22 -17.55
N GLY A 59 -2.94 24.71 -18.65
CA GLY A 59 -3.30 24.31 -20.00
C GLY A 59 -3.05 22.82 -20.23
N LEU A 60 -1.88 22.33 -19.81
CA LEU A 60 -1.53 20.90 -19.84
C LEU A 60 -2.51 20.07 -19.01
N CYS A 61 -2.95 20.53 -17.84
CA CYS A 61 -3.96 19.82 -17.05
C CYS A 61 -5.29 19.67 -17.77
N ARG A 62 -5.70 20.66 -18.59
CA ARG A 62 -6.95 20.59 -19.37
C ARG A 62 -6.82 19.68 -20.58
N ILE A 63 -5.69 19.77 -21.30
CA ILE A 63 -5.42 18.97 -22.49
C ILE A 63 -5.19 17.50 -22.11
N LYS A 64 -4.51 17.26 -21.00
CA LYS A 64 -4.15 15.93 -20.51
C LYS A 64 -5.09 15.49 -19.39
N ALA A 65 -6.36 15.31 -19.72
CA ALA A 65 -7.30 14.65 -18.84
C ALA A 65 -6.81 13.21 -18.56
N HIS A 66 -6.12 13.05 -17.43
CA HIS A 66 -5.53 11.78 -17.04
C HIS A 66 -6.28 11.21 -15.84
N CYS A 67 -7.03 10.14 -16.07
CA CYS A 67 -7.54 9.31 -14.98
C CYS A 67 -6.42 8.39 -14.51
N GLN A 68 -6.01 8.52 -13.24
CA GLN A 68 -5.06 7.59 -12.65
C GLN A 68 -5.65 6.18 -12.66
N LYS A 69 -5.02 5.25 -13.38
CA LYS A 69 -5.35 3.82 -13.27
C LYS A 69 -4.91 3.32 -11.89
N GLN A 70 -5.88 3.12 -11.01
CA GLN A 70 -5.64 2.56 -9.68
C GLN A 70 -5.75 1.04 -9.73
N ALA A 71 -4.79 0.33 -9.14
CA ALA A 71 -4.85 -1.12 -9.01
C ALA A 71 -6.13 -1.54 -8.29
N LEU A 72 -6.85 -2.54 -8.82
CA LEU A 72 -8.08 -3.06 -8.24
C LEU A 72 -7.83 -3.64 -6.85
N PRO A 73 -8.81 -3.58 -5.93
CA PRO A 73 -8.67 -4.16 -4.60
C PRO A 73 -8.63 -5.69 -4.67
N ILE A 74 -7.75 -6.31 -3.87
CA ILE A 74 -7.92 -7.73 -3.53
C ILE A 74 -9.12 -7.83 -2.58
N THR A 75 -9.99 -8.82 -2.80
CA THR A 75 -11.14 -9.10 -1.92
C THR A 75 -10.98 -10.46 -1.25
N PRO A 76 -11.70 -10.73 -0.15
CA PRO A 76 -11.74 -12.07 0.45
C PRO A 76 -12.16 -13.17 -0.53
N HIS A 77 -13.07 -12.87 -1.46
CA HIS A 77 -13.45 -13.81 -2.51
C HIS A 77 -12.26 -14.15 -3.43
N ILE A 78 -11.49 -13.14 -3.86
CA ILE A 78 -10.27 -13.35 -4.65
C ILE A 78 -9.25 -14.17 -3.85
N LEU A 79 -9.06 -13.86 -2.56
CA LEU A 79 -8.18 -14.62 -1.68
C LEU A 79 -8.59 -16.09 -1.60
N LEU A 80 -9.88 -16.40 -1.43
CA LEU A 80 -10.39 -17.77 -1.41
C LEU A 80 -10.17 -18.50 -2.75
N GLN A 81 -10.29 -17.82 -3.88
CA GLN A 81 -9.98 -18.40 -5.18
C GLN A 81 -8.49 -18.71 -5.32
N ILE A 82 -7.62 -17.81 -4.84
CA ILE A 82 -6.17 -18.03 -4.80
C ILE A 82 -5.82 -19.19 -3.87
N TYR A 83 -6.45 -19.28 -2.69
CA TYR A 83 -6.21 -20.36 -1.72
C TYR A 83 -6.38 -21.75 -2.35
N LYS A 84 -7.39 -21.92 -3.21
CA LYS A 84 -7.65 -23.18 -3.93
C LYS A 84 -6.54 -23.59 -4.91
N LYS A 85 -5.59 -22.69 -5.21
CA LYS A 85 -4.45 -22.93 -6.10
C LYS A 85 -3.15 -23.25 -5.34
N LEU A 86 -3.15 -23.15 -4.02
CA LEU A 86 -1.98 -23.28 -3.17
C LEU A 86 -2.03 -24.57 -2.35
N ASP A 87 -0.89 -25.23 -2.16
CA ASP A 87 -0.76 -26.38 -1.26
C ASP A 87 -0.27 -25.92 0.12
N MET A 88 -1.13 -25.97 1.13
CA MET A 88 -0.78 -25.54 2.49
C MET A 88 0.24 -26.44 3.19
N ASN A 89 0.59 -27.60 2.62
CA ASN A 89 1.68 -28.45 3.10
C ASN A 89 3.04 -28.05 2.51
N SER A 90 3.05 -27.28 1.43
CA SER A 90 4.26 -26.73 0.83
C SER A 90 4.72 -25.50 1.61
N ALA A 91 5.96 -25.54 2.11
CA ALA A 91 6.57 -24.41 2.80
C ALA A 91 6.57 -23.12 1.96
N TYR A 92 6.72 -23.26 0.63
CA TYR A 92 6.71 -22.14 -0.31
C TYR A 92 5.32 -21.49 -0.37
N ASP A 93 4.28 -22.29 -0.61
CA ASP A 93 2.90 -21.81 -0.75
C ASP A 93 2.35 -21.28 0.57
N ALA A 94 2.65 -21.95 1.69
CA ALA A 94 2.28 -21.48 3.03
C ALA A 94 2.91 -20.10 3.34
N THR A 95 4.16 -19.87 2.91
CA THR A 95 4.83 -18.56 3.07
C THR A 95 4.15 -17.48 2.25
N ILE A 96 3.81 -17.77 0.99
CA ILE A 96 3.11 -16.84 0.11
C ILE A 96 1.70 -16.53 0.63
N TRP A 97 0.98 -17.55 1.09
CA TRP A 97 -0.35 -17.38 1.66
C TRP A 97 -0.35 -16.51 2.91
N CYS A 98 0.58 -16.77 3.83
CA CYS A 98 0.80 -15.95 5.01
C CYS A 98 1.09 -14.48 4.65
N LEU A 99 1.99 -14.26 3.68
CA LEU A 99 2.30 -12.92 3.17
C LEU A 99 1.07 -12.22 2.59
N PHE A 100 0.22 -12.93 1.84
CA PHE A 100 -0.98 -12.35 1.22
C PHE A 100 -2.01 -11.93 2.26
N LEU A 101 -2.30 -12.80 3.25
CA LEU A 101 -3.23 -12.47 4.32
C LEU A 101 -2.70 -11.32 5.18
N HIS A 102 -1.42 -11.33 5.55
CA HIS A 102 -0.84 -10.23 6.33
C HIS A 102 -0.84 -8.93 5.51
N ALA A 103 -0.54 -8.96 4.21
CA ALA A 103 -0.63 -7.78 3.36
C ALA A 103 -2.04 -7.21 3.27
N PHE A 104 -3.06 -8.08 3.23
CA PHE A 104 -4.47 -7.70 3.21
C PHE A 104 -4.90 -7.11 4.56
N PHE A 105 -4.78 -7.89 5.65
CA PHE A 105 -5.34 -7.52 6.95
C PHE A 105 -4.56 -6.41 7.63
N LEU A 106 -3.22 -6.40 7.58
CA LEU A 106 -2.41 -5.30 8.15
C LEU A 106 -2.52 -4.02 7.31
N MET A 107 -2.97 -4.15 6.06
CA MET A 107 -2.98 -3.08 5.08
C MET A 107 -1.60 -2.45 4.89
N PHE A 108 -0.50 -3.13 5.21
CA PHE A 108 0.84 -2.55 5.17
C PHE A 108 1.33 -2.23 3.76
N ARG A 109 2.29 -1.32 3.68
CA ARG A 109 3.01 -1.09 2.43
C ARG A 109 3.94 -2.28 2.19
N LYS A 110 4.15 -2.63 0.91
CA LYS A 110 5.08 -3.71 0.53
C LYS A 110 6.46 -3.60 1.20
N SER A 111 6.97 -2.37 1.39
CA SER A 111 8.30 -2.09 1.94
C SER A 111 8.44 -2.46 3.41
N ASN A 112 7.32 -2.62 4.12
CA ASN A 112 7.29 -3.11 5.50
C ASN A 112 7.23 -4.63 5.57
N LEU A 113 6.75 -5.29 4.51
CA LEU A 113 6.59 -6.74 4.47
C LEU A 113 7.82 -7.42 3.87
N VAL A 114 8.35 -6.87 2.78
CA VAL A 114 9.39 -7.49 1.96
C VAL A 114 10.39 -6.45 1.45
N PRO A 115 11.68 -6.80 1.27
CA PRO A 115 12.68 -5.92 0.67
C PRO A 115 12.54 -5.87 -0.85
N ASP A 116 13.12 -4.85 -1.50
CA ASP A 116 13.09 -4.73 -2.96
C ASP A 116 13.97 -5.79 -3.64
N SER A 117 15.11 -6.11 -3.03
CA SER A 117 16.00 -7.22 -3.38
C SER A 117 16.54 -7.90 -2.11
N ILE A 118 17.14 -9.09 -2.27
CA ILE A 118 17.76 -9.84 -1.16
C ILE A 118 18.81 -8.99 -0.42
N SER A 119 19.65 -8.26 -1.16
CA SER A 119 20.73 -7.43 -0.59
C SER A 119 20.22 -6.18 0.15
N THR A 120 18.98 -5.77 -0.10
CA THR A 120 18.37 -4.59 0.55
C THR A 120 17.56 -4.93 1.79
N PHE A 121 17.58 -6.19 2.23
CA PHE A 121 16.93 -6.58 3.46
C PHE A 121 17.53 -5.85 4.66
N ASP A 122 16.68 -5.22 5.45
CA ASP A 122 17.03 -4.47 6.65
C ASP A 122 16.06 -4.85 7.77
N HIS A 123 16.61 -5.46 8.82
CA HIS A 123 15.87 -5.93 9.99
C HIS A 123 15.15 -4.80 10.75
N ASN A 124 15.54 -3.54 10.55
CA ASN A 124 14.85 -2.40 11.15
C ASN A 124 13.70 -1.88 10.29
N LYS A 125 13.63 -2.24 9.00
CA LYS A 125 12.66 -1.73 8.04
C LYS A 125 11.58 -2.72 7.65
N GLN A 126 11.97 -3.98 7.44
CA GLN A 126 11.05 -5.07 7.12
C GLN A 126 10.69 -5.88 8.36
N LEU A 127 9.50 -6.49 8.35
CA LEU A 127 9.07 -7.38 9.41
C LEU A 127 9.99 -8.61 9.53
N CYS A 128 10.43 -8.84 10.76
CA CYS A 128 11.10 -10.07 11.20
C CYS A 128 10.12 -10.94 12.01
N ARG A 129 10.48 -12.20 12.25
CA ARG A 129 9.61 -13.13 13.00
C ARG A 129 9.45 -12.73 14.47
N ASP A 130 10.49 -12.16 15.08
CA ASP A 130 10.47 -11.62 16.44
C ASP A 130 9.55 -10.40 16.62
N SER A 131 9.21 -9.73 15.51
CA SER A 131 8.30 -8.60 15.48
C SER A 131 6.82 -9.04 15.46
N ILE A 132 6.56 -10.36 15.46
CA ILE A 132 5.23 -10.96 15.40
C ILE A 132 5.03 -11.84 16.64
N ILE A 133 4.34 -11.30 17.63
CA ILE A 133 4.15 -11.94 18.94
C ILE A 133 2.78 -12.61 18.98
N PHE A 134 2.71 -13.90 19.32
CA PHE A 134 1.44 -14.60 19.50
C PHE A 134 0.91 -14.42 20.92
N ASP A 135 -0.24 -13.77 21.06
CA ASP A 135 -1.01 -13.68 22.30
C ASP A 135 -1.99 -14.86 22.37
N CYS A 136 -1.62 -15.89 23.12
CA CYS A 136 -2.42 -17.11 23.27
C CYS A 136 -3.76 -16.86 23.97
N LYS A 137 -3.85 -15.87 24.86
CA LYS A 137 -5.08 -15.57 25.62
C LYS A 137 -6.11 -14.90 24.73
N ARG A 138 -5.67 -13.94 23.93
CA ARG A 138 -6.53 -13.19 23.00
C ARG A 138 -6.65 -13.84 21.62
N LYS A 139 -5.92 -14.94 21.38
CA LYS A 139 -5.86 -15.67 20.09
C LYS A 139 -5.57 -14.72 18.92
N LEU A 140 -4.56 -13.86 19.08
CA LEU A 140 -4.17 -12.88 18.07
C LEU A 140 -2.64 -12.83 17.89
N LEU A 141 -2.20 -12.28 16.76
CA LEU A 141 -0.81 -11.85 16.58
C LEU A 141 -0.72 -10.34 16.82
N LEU A 142 0.23 -9.92 17.63
CA LEU A 142 0.61 -8.52 17.78
C LEU A 142 1.82 -8.24 16.90
N ILE A 143 1.66 -7.37 15.91
CA ILE A 143 2.70 -7.00 14.96
C ILE A 143 3.30 -5.67 15.39
N SER A 144 4.62 -5.65 15.63
CA SER A 144 5.39 -4.43 15.87
C SER A 144 6.08 -3.94 14.60
N VAL A 145 5.94 -2.65 14.31
CA VAL A 145 6.63 -1.95 13.22
C VAL A 145 7.33 -0.71 13.76
N LYS A 146 8.65 -0.68 13.62
CA LYS A 146 9.52 0.43 14.09
C LYS A 146 9.91 1.40 12.98
N TRP A 147 9.63 1.06 11.72
CA TRP A 147 9.95 1.90 10.58
C TRP A 147 8.88 1.80 9.50
N SER A 148 8.51 2.94 8.90
CA SER A 148 7.64 2.98 7.73
C SER A 148 7.84 4.31 7.00
N LYS A 149 7.12 4.52 5.88
CA LYS A 149 7.09 5.85 5.23
C LYS A 149 6.60 6.96 6.18
N THR A 150 5.84 6.59 7.21
CA THR A 150 5.23 7.48 8.21
C THR A 150 5.93 7.43 9.56
N ILE A 151 6.98 6.59 9.69
CA ILE A 151 7.84 6.43 10.87
C ILE A 151 9.28 6.34 10.34
N GLN A 152 9.81 7.45 9.79
CA GLN A 152 11.11 7.44 9.11
C GLN A 152 12.28 7.64 10.06
N PHE A 153 12.02 8.20 11.25
CA PHE A 153 13.03 8.59 12.23
C PHE A 153 12.87 7.83 13.55
N GLY A 154 12.12 6.71 13.54
CA GLY A 154 11.89 5.89 14.73
C GLY A 154 11.09 6.62 15.81
N GLU A 155 10.28 7.61 15.43
CA GLU A 155 9.57 8.50 16.35
C GLU A 155 8.51 7.78 17.21
N ARG A 156 8.10 6.58 16.81
CA ARG A 156 7.19 5.71 17.58
C ARG A 156 7.25 4.27 17.08
N GLU A 157 6.71 3.36 17.89
CA GLU A 157 6.42 1.97 17.49
C GLU A 157 4.93 1.84 17.12
N LEU A 158 4.64 1.25 15.97
CA LEU A 158 3.27 0.94 15.56
C LEU A 158 2.95 -0.51 15.93
N LEU A 159 1.91 -0.70 16.73
CA LEU A 159 1.41 -2.01 17.14
C LEU A 159 0.06 -2.29 16.49
N ILE A 160 -0.01 -3.37 15.72
CA ILE A 160 -1.23 -3.76 14.99
C ILE A 160 -1.64 -5.20 15.36
N PRO A 161 -2.86 -5.42 15.88
CA PRO A 161 -3.34 -6.75 16.18
C PRO A 161 -3.96 -7.44 14.94
N LEU A 162 -3.60 -8.69 14.69
CA LEU A 162 -4.28 -9.60 13.76
C LEU A 162 -5.05 -10.65 14.54
N VAL A 163 -6.37 -10.60 14.46
CA VAL A 163 -7.25 -11.51 15.20
C VAL A 163 -7.40 -12.84 14.46
N SER A 164 -7.44 -13.95 15.20
CA SER A 164 -7.73 -15.26 14.64
C SER A 164 -9.16 -15.35 14.13
N ILE A 165 -9.35 -16.03 13.00
CA ILE A 165 -10.64 -16.35 12.42
C ILE A 165 -10.78 -17.87 12.49
N PRO A 166 -11.46 -18.42 13.50
CA PRO A 166 -11.61 -19.87 13.64
C PRO A 166 -12.18 -20.50 12.38
N ASP A 167 -11.67 -21.70 12.04
CA ASP A 167 -12.16 -22.54 10.94
C ASP A 167 -12.20 -21.88 9.55
N SER A 168 -11.41 -20.82 9.36
CA SER A 168 -11.34 -20.09 8.11
C SER A 168 -9.98 -20.25 7.42
N PRO A 169 -9.94 -20.55 6.10
CA PRO A 169 -8.71 -20.51 5.33
C PRO A 169 -8.11 -19.09 5.26
N LEU A 170 -8.92 -18.06 5.51
CA LEU A 170 -8.51 -16.66 5.54
C LEU A 170 -7.95 -16.24 6.91
N CYS A 171 -7.75 -17.17 7.86
CA CYS A 171 -7.23 -16.85 9.17
C CYS A 171 -5.74 -16.43 9.10
N PRO A 172 -5.40 -15.16 9.38
CA PRO A 172 -4.01 -14.70 9.30
C PRO A 172 -3.14 -15.36 10.38
N VAL A 173 -3.70 -15.61 11.56
CA VAL A 173 -3.02 -16.28 12.67
C VAL A 173 -2.64 -17.71 12.30
N GLN A 174 -3.59 -18.48 11.77
CA GLN A 174 -3.34 -19.87 11.39
C GLN A 174 -2.35 -19.96 10.23
N ALA A 175 -2.43 -19.05 9.24
CA ALA A 175 -1.48 -19.01 8.14
C ALA A 175 -0.04 -18.74 8.62
N PHE A 176 0.14 -17.84 9.60
CA PHE A 176 1.45 -17.59 10.19
C PHE A 176 1.98 -18.80 10.97
N LEU A 177 1.13 -19.43 11.79
CA LEU A 177 1.52 -20.62 12.56
C LEU A 177 1.91 -21.79 11.64
N ASN A 178 1.13 -22.04 10.58
CA ASN A 178 1.44 -23.08 9.59
C ASN A 178 2.77 -22.80 8.85
N MET A 179 2.97 -21.56 8.38
CA MET A 179 4.24 -21.16 7.78
C MET A 179 5.41 -21.34 8.75
N LYS A 180 5.24 -20.97 10.03
CA LYS A 180 6.28 -21.09 11.05
C LYS A 180 6.63 -22.55 11.33
N SER A 181 5.67 -23.48 11.29
CA SER A 181 5.95 -24.92 11.45
C SER A 181 6.66 -25.56 10.26
N LEU A 182 6.43 -25.05 9.04
CA LEU A 182 7.05 -25.58 7.82
C LEU A 182 8.43 -24.95 7.52
N VAL A 183 8.66 -23.71 7.97
CA VAL A 183 9.89 -22.96 7.72
C VAL A 183 10.66 -22.76 9.04
N CYS A 184 11.58 -23.68 9.33
CA CYS A 184 12.44 -23.61 10.52
C CYS A 184 13.61 -22.63 10.30
N THR A 185 13.55 -21.46 10.93
CA THR A 185 14.64 -20.46 10.92
C THR A 185 14.59 -19.59 12.19
N SER A 186 15.64 -18.80 12.41
CA SER A 186 15.80 -17.89 13.55
C SER A 186 14.67 -16.86 13.65
N ASP A 187 14.36 -16.40 14.87
CA ASP A 187 13.37 -15.34 15.08
C ASP A 187 13.82 -13.98 14.51
N LYS A 188 15.13 -13.78 14.33
CA LYS A 188 15.69 -12.57 13.68
C LYS A 188 15.61 -12.62 12.15
N SER A 189 15.20 -13.75 11.58
CA SER A 189 15.04 -13.89 10.13
C SER A 189 13.85 -13.07 9.62
N PRO A 190 13.83 -12.71 8.33
CA PRO A 190 12.66 -12.10 7.69
C PRO A 190 11.39 -12.88 8.01
N ALA A 191 10.28 -12.19 8.26
CA ALA A 191 8.99 -12.82 8.56
C ALA A 191 8.56 -13.78 7.43
N TYR A 192 8.83 -13.40 6.18
CA TYR A 192 8.54 -14.19 4.99
C TYR A 192 9.84 -14.51 4.27
N CYS A 193 10.27 -15.77 4.33
CA CYS A 193 11.47 -16.24 3.64
C CYS A 193 11.30 -17.66 3.12
N PHE A 194 12.05 -17.98 2.07
CA PHE A 194 12.20 -19.34 1.57
C PHE A 194 13.50 -19.95 2.08
N ILE A 195 13.52 -21.27 2.29
CA ILE A 195 14.77 -21.99 2.55
C ILE A 195 15.33 -22.46 1.21
N LYS A 196 16.48 -21.92 0.81
CA LYS A 196 17.20 -22.29 -0.42
C LYS A 196 18.62 -22.71 -0.06
N HIS A 197 19.01 -23.94 -0.40
CA HIS A 197 20.32 -24.51 -0.06
C HIS A 197 20.71 -24.30 1.42
N LYS A 198 19.76 -24.54 2.35
CA LYS A 198 19.90 -24.33 3.80
C LYS A 198 20.04 -22.86 4.25
N LEU A 199 19.85 -21.88 3.36
CA LEU A 199 19.84 -20.46 3.69
C LEU A 199 18.41 -19.92 3.68
N CYS A 200 18.05 -19.07 4.65
CA CYS A 200 16.80 -18.30 4.63
C CYS A 200 16.98 -17.07 3.74
N VAL A 201 16.18 -17.02 2.68
CA VAL A 201 16.21 -15.96 1.67
C VAL A 201 14.88 -15.22 1.71
N PRO A 202 14.85 -13.90 1.99
CA PRO A 202 13.60 -13.15 2.08
C PRO A 202 12.83 -13.22 0.75
N VAL A 203 11.51 -13.28 0.85
CA VAL A 203 10.65 -13.03 -0.31
C VAL A 203 10.88 -11.58 -0.74
N THR A 204 11.22 -11.36 -2.01
CA THR A 204 11.45 -10.01 -2.55
C THR A 204 10.18 -9.40 -3.12
N TYR A 205 10.16 -8.07 -3.27
CA TYR A 205 9.08 -7.37 -3.97
C TYR A 205 8.80 -7.96 -5.36
N ARG A 206 9.86 -8.19 -6.16
CA ARG A 206 9.69 -8.76 -7.51
C ARG A 206 9.00 -10.12 -7.45
N GLN A 207 9.42 -11.00 -6.54
CA GLN A 207 8.77 -12.30 -6.35
C GLN A 207 7.32 -12.14 -5.91
N PHE A 208 7.04 -11.31 -4.90
CA PHE A 208 5.68 -11.05 -4.43
C PHE A 208 4.78 -10.60 -5.59
N GLN A 209 5.21 -9.61 -6.38
CA GLN A 209 4.40 -9.12 -7.50
C GLN A 209 4.23 -10.15 -8.62
N THR A 210 5.29 -10.89 -8.97
CA THR A 210 5.22 -11.93 -10.01
C THR A 210 4.26 -13.05 -9.60
N ILE A 211 4.39 -13.55 -8.36
CA ILE A 211 3.55 -14.64 -7.85
C ILE A 211 2.09 -14.20 -7.76
N LEU A 212 1.83 -12.98 -7.26
CA LEU A 212 0.48 -12.41 -7.26
C LEU A 212 -0.11 -12.41 -8.67
N ARG A 213 0.63 -11.88 -9.66
CA ARG A 213 0.14 -11.78 -11.04
C ARG A 213 -0.10 -13.14 -11.67
N GLN A 214 0.75 -14.11 -11.39
CA GLN A 214 0.57 -15.47 -11.85
C GLN A 214 -0.75 -16.05 -11.29
N LEU A 215 -0.94 -16.01 -9.97
CA LEU A 215 -2.13 -16.55 -9.31
C LEU A 215 -3.42 -15.82 -9.74
N ILE A 216 -3.35 -14.50 -9.96
CA ILE A 216 -4.47 -13.72 -10.49
C ILE A 216 -4.87 -14.18 -11.90
N THR A 217 -3.89 -14.45 -12.77
CA THR A 217 -4.15 -15.02 -14.11
C THR A 217 -4.77 -16.42 -13.99
N GLU A 218 -4.26 -17.27 -13.09
CA GLU A 218 -4.75 -18.65 -12.90
C GLU A 218 -6.20 -18.73 -12.40
N ILE A 219 -6.71 -17.67 -11.74
CA ILE A 219 -8.11 -17.56 -11.35
C ILE A 219 -8.96 -16.80 -12.39
N GLY A 220 -8.41 -16.48 -13.56
CA GLY A 220 -9.13 -15.90 -14.69
C GLY A 220 -9.31 -14.38 -14.65
N LEU A 221 -8.50 -13.65 -13.87
CA LEU A 221 -8.56 -12.19 -13.76
C LEU A 221 -7.38 -11.50 -14.49
N ASP A 222 -7.56 -10.24 -14.89
CA ASP A 222 -6.49 -9.46 -15.52
C ASP A 222 -5.39 -9.07 -14.52
N ALA A 223 -4.25 -9.74 -14.60
CA ALA A 223 -3.07 -9.48 -13.78
C ALA A 223 -2.52 -8.04 -13.88
N CYS A 224 -2.75 -7.32 -14.98
CA CYS A 224 -2.30 -5.94 -15.12
C CYS A 224 -3.05 -4.98 -14.20
N SER A 225 -4.28 -5.35 -13.81
CA SER A 225 -5.12 -4.59 -12.89
C SER A 225 -4.74 -4.76 -11.42
N TYR A 226 -3.85 -5.70 -11.08
CA TYR A 226 -3.44 -5.99 -9.70
C TYR A 226 -1.94 -5.74 -9.45
N SER A 227 -1.64 -5.33 -8.22
CA SER A 227 -0.28 -5.11 -7.73
C SER A 227 -0.22 -5.38 -6.23
N THR A 228 0.96 -5.31 -5.61
CA THR A 228 1.07 -5.42 -4.14
C THR A 228 0.26 -4.34 -3.40
N HIS A 229 -0.01 -3.19 -4.04
CA HIS A 229 -0.88 -2.16 -3.48
C HIS A 229 -2.36 -2.55 -3.43
N SER A 230 -2.78 -3.53 -4.23
CA SER A 230 -4.14 -4.06 -4.25
C SER A 230 -4.56 -4.66 -2.91
N PHE A 231 -3.62 -5.23 -2.14
CA PHE A 231 -3.88 -5.75 -0.79
C PHE A 231 -4.22 -4.63 0.19
N ARG A 232 -3.38 -3.59 0.26
CA ARG A 232 -3.62 -2.42 1.12
C ARG A 232 -4.93 -1.71 0.79
N ARG A 233 -5.23 -1.55 -0.50
CA ARG A 233 -6.53 -1.03 -0.95
C ARG A 233 -7.67 -1.95 -0.52
N GLY A 234 -7.52 -3.24 -0.77
CA GLY A 234 -8.49 -4.28 -0.44
C GLY A 234 -8.86 -4.31 1.03
N GLY A 235 -7.87 -4.36 1.92
CA GLY A 235 -8.09 -4.35 3.36
C GLY A 235 -8.82 -3.09 3.82
N ALA A 236 -8.41 -1.91 3.33
CA ALA A 236 -9.07 -0.64 3.69
C ALA A 236 -10.54 -0.60 3.22
N SER A 237 -10.78 -0.99 1.96
CA SER A 237 -12.13 -1.07 1.40
C SER A 237 -12.99 -2.11 2.13
N TRP A 238 -12.42 -3.25 2.53
CA TRP A 238 -13.13 -4.30 3.25
C TRP A 238 -13.49 -3.88 4.68
N ALA A 239 -12.56 -3.24 5.40
CA ALA A 239 -12.85 -2.70 6.73
C ALA A 239 -13.96 -1.65 6.68
N PHE A 240 -13.97 -0.80 5.66
CA PHE A 240 -15.03 0.17 5.45
C PHE A 240 -16.39 -0.47 5.15
N ALA A 241 -16.40 -1.50 4.30
CA ALA A 241 -17.62 -2.28 4.03
C ALA A 241 -18.12 -3.05 5.26
N ALA A 242 -17.24 -3.33 6.23
CA ALA A 242 -17.57 -3.88 7.54
C ALA A 242 -17.93 -2.79 8.57
N GLU A 243 -18.28 -1.59 8.11
CA GLU A 243 -18.73 -0.45 8.93
C GLU A 243 -17.72 0.03 9.99
N VAL A 244 -16.43 -0.29 9.82
CA VAL A 244 -15.38 0.22 10.70
C VAL A 244 -15.27 1.73 10.53
N PRO A 245 -15.31 2.53 11.62
CA PRO A 245 -15.12 3.98 11.56
C PRO A 245 -13.85 4.36 10.78
N THR A 246 -13.97 5.34 9.90
CA THR A 246 -12.89 5.70 8.96
C THR A 246 -11.61 6.15 9.65
N GLU A 247 -11.73 6.75 10.84
CA GLU A 247 -10.66 7.16 11.73
C GLU A 247 -9.88 5.96 12.25
N LEU A 248 -10.57 4.85 12.57
CA LEU A 248 -9.92 3.61 13.00
C LEU A 248 -9.23 2.92 11.82
N ILE A 249 -9.81 2.95 10.63
CA ILE A 249 -9.14 2.44 9.41
C ILE A 249 -7.86 3.24 9.16
N GLN A 250 -7.94 4.57 9.26
CA GLN A 250 -6.80 5.47 9.09
C GLN A 250 -5.67 5.16 10.08
N LEU A 251 -6.03 5.00 11.36
CA LEU A 251 -5.11 4.65 12.44
C LEU A 251 -4.48 3.27 12.21
N TYR A 252 -5.30 2.26 11.92
CA TYR A 252 -4.89 0.86 11.80
C TYR A 252 -3.93 0.64 10.62
N GLY A 253 -4.22 1.21 9.44
CA GLY A 253 -3.30 1.07 8.30
C GLY A 253 -2.19 2.12 8.25
N ASP A 254 -2.03 2.95 9.28
CA ASP A 254 -0.96 3.95 9.40
C ASP A 254 -0.94 4.97 8.24
N TRP A 255 -2.08 5.63 8.02
CA TRP A 255 -2.21 6.74 7.05
C TRP A 255 -2.12 8.09 7.75
N LYS A 256 -1.06 8.86 7.45
CA LYS A 256 -0.88 10.24 7.92
C LYS A 256 -1.84 11.25 7.27
N SER A 257 -2.40 10.93 6.11
CA SER A 257 -3.30 11.82 5.36
C SER A 257 -4.50 11.07 4.82
N ASP A 258 -5.46 11.84 4.30
CA ASP A 258 -6.70 11.39 3.67
C ASP A 258 -6.53 10.58 2.38
N ALA A 259 -5.30 10.18 2.04
CA ALA A 259 -5.02 9.37 0.85
C ALA A 259 -5.81 8.05 0.81
N TYR A 260 -6.18 7.50 1.97
CA TYR A 260 -6.98 6.28 2.10
C TYR A 260 -8.46 6.48 1.73
N LYS A 261 -9.00 7.70 1.84
CA LYS A 261 -10.40 8.01 1.48
C LYS A 261 -10.70 7.66 0.02
N ARG A 262 -9.68 7.66 -0.84
CA ARG A 262 -9.78 7.22 -2.25
C ARG A 262 -10.08 5.73 -2.42
N TYR A 263 -9.91 4.92 -1.38
CA TYR A 263 -10.26 3.50 -1.39
C TYR A 263 -11.71 3.27 -0.96
N LEU A 264 -12.33 4.26 -0.32
CA LEU A 264 -13.70 4.19 0.17
C LEU A 264 -14.64 4.51 -0.99
N LYS A 265 -15.57 3.60 -1.25
CA LYS A 265 -16.61 3.80 -2.25
C LYS A 265 -17.92 3.99 -1.51
N PHE A 266 -18.57 5.12 -1.75
CA PHE A 266 -19.88 5.42 -1.22
C PHE A 266 -20.93 5.14 -2.30
N SER A 267 -21.90 4.30 -1.95
CA SER A 267 -23.08 4.01 -2.75
C SER A 267 -24.07 5.18 -2.72
N LEU A 268 -25.14 5.07 -3.51
CA LEU A 268 -26.26 6.00 -3.38
C LEU A 268 -26.97 5.81 -2.04
N ASP A 269 -27.09 4.57 -1.59
CA ASP A 269 -27.74 4.21 -0.32
C ASP A 269 -27.02 4.84 0.88
N ASP A 270 -25.69 4.89 0.86
CA ASP A 270 -24.91 5.59 1.90
C ASP A 270 -25.27 7.08 1.97
N LYS A 271 -25.50 7.72 0.81
CA LYS A 271 -25.88 9.12 0.76
C LYS A 271 -27.32 9.33 1.21
N ILE A 272 -28.21 8.39 0.89
CA ILE A 272 -29.60 8.40 1.37
C ILE A 272 -29.62 8.28 2.89
N SER A 273 -28.84 7.34 3.46
CA SER A 273 -28.73 7.16 4.91
C SER A 273 -28.30 8.43 5.65
N VAL A 274 -27.40 9.23 5.05
CA VAL A 274 -27.03 10.55 5.61
C VAL A 274 -28.26 11.47 5.68
N ALA A 275 -29.03 11.60 4.59
CA ALA A 275 -30.22 12.44 4.56
C ALA A 275 -31.31 11.95 5.55
N GLU A 276 -31.49 10.64 5.65
CA GLU A 276 -32.43 10.02 6.61
C GLU A 276 -32.04 10.34 8.06
N LYS A 277 -30.76 10.16 8.43
CA LYS A 277 -30.26 10.46 9.78
C LYS A 277 -30.39 11.94 10.13
N MET A 278 -30.13 12.84 9.17
CA MET A 278 -30.35 14.28 9.38
C MET A 278 -31.83 14.59 9.64
N THR A 279 -32.74 13.96 8.89
CA THR A 279 -34.19 14.17 9.02
C THR A 279 -34.74 13.61 10.33
N ALA A 280 -34.29 12.41 10.72
CA ALA A 280 -34.64 11.82 12.01
C ALA A 280 -34.24 12.74 13.17
N HIS A 281 -33.03 13.30 13.12
CA HIS A 281 -32.54 14.17 14.20
C HIS A 281 -33.29 15.51 14.29
N ILE A 282 -33.85 16.02 13.19
CA ILE A 282 -34.76 17.19 13.24
C ILE A 282 -36.04 16.84 14.01
N SER A 283 -36.56 15.63 13.83
CA SER A 283 -37.77 15.18 14.52
C SER A 283 -37.55 15.06 16.03
N ASP A 284 -36.35 14.65 16.44
CA ASP A 284 -35.95 14.59 17.85
C ASP A 284 -35.81 15.98 18.51
N VAL A 285 -35.51 17.03 17.73
CA VAL A 285 -35.38 18.42 18.22
C VAL A 285 -36.75 19.12 18.35
N LEU A 286 -37.77 18.62 17.66
CA LEU A 286 -39.13 19.17 17.67
C LEU A 286 -40.02 18.59 18.80
N LEU A 287 -39.50 17.64 19.58
CA LEU A 287 -40.13 17.04 20.77
C LEU A 287 -39.50 17.60 22.05
#